data_AF-A0A536CF23-F1
#
_entry.id   AF-A0A536CF23-F1
#
_cell.length_a   1.000
_cell.length_b   1.000
_cell.length_c   1.000
_cell.angle_alpha   90.00
_cell.angle_beta   90.00
_cell.angle_gamma   90.00
#
_symmetry.space_group_name_H-M   'P 1'
#
loop_
_entity.id
_entity.type
_entity.pdbx_description
1 polymer ?
#
loop_
_entity_poly.entity_id
_entity_poly.type
_entity_poly.pdbx_seq_one_letter_code
_entity_poly.pdbx_strand_id
1 'polypeptide(L)'
;FHDRHAMVVLATAGERAFVPSRLEDPDLVAGATYSIDTVRRLRRALGPSDRLFFLIGADAFLDIATWRGADVLTREVEFVVASRPGFSLAALPERVRDRAMLHLLPGVSERISATEVRRAARSGQRLEDLVDPAVAAYIYGAGLYRAESCAQHPCARP
;
A
#
# COMPACT_ATOMS: atom_id res chain seq x y z
N PHE A 1 2.30 13.24 -2.32
CA PHE A 1 1.88 12.08 -3.16
C PHE A 1 2.95 11.76 -4.19
N HIS A 2 3.37 12.75 -4.98
CA HIS A 2 4.32 12.59 -6.09
C HIS A 2 5.63 11.88 -5.72
N ASP A 3 6.27 12.21 -4.60
CA ASP A 3 7.50 11.51 -4.19
C ASP A 3 7.30 10.02 -3.96
N ARG A 4 6.19 9.65 -3.30
CA ARG A 4 5.85 8.23 -3.09
C ARG A 4 5.60 7.53 -4.41
N HIS A 5 4.88 8.18 -5.33
CA HIS A 5 4.63 7.63 -6.66
C HIS A 5 5.94 7.46 -7.44
N ALA A 6 6.83 8.47 -7.44
CA ALA A 6 8.14 8.39 -8.09
C ALA A 6 8.99 7.24 -7.53
N MET A 7 9.04 7.08 -6.20
CA MET A 7 9.75 5.96 -5.58
C MET A 7 9.15 4.60 -5.96
N VAL A 8 7.82 4.47 -6.05
CA VAL A 8 7.17 3.23 -6.52
C VAL A 8 7.49 2.96 -7.99
N VAL A 9 7.51 3.99 -8.85
CA VAL A 9 7.92 3.87 -10.25
C VAL A 9 9.34 3.35 -10.36
N LEU A 10 10.27 3.90 -9.58
CA LEU A 10 11.67 3.46 -9.57
C LEU A 10 11.78 2.01 -9.09
N ALA A 11 11.13 1.66 -7.97
CA ALA A 11 11.16 0.32 -7.39
C ALA A 11 10.58 -0.77 -8.30
N THR A 12 9.73 -0.40 -9.25
CA THR A 12 9.03 -1.34 -10.14
C THR A 12 9.52 -1.27 -11.58
N ALA A 13 10.47 -0.39 -11.90
CA ALA A 13 10.92 -0.14 -13.28
C ALA A 13 11.47 -1.39 -13.99
N GLY A 14 12.01 -2.36 -13.25
CA GLY A 14 12.54 -3.61 -13.77
C GLY A 14 11.53 -4.75 -13.94
N GLU A 15 10.31 -4.60 -13.43
CA GLU A 15 9.31 -5.68 -13.37
C GLU A 15 8.07 -5.33 -14.20
N ARG A 16 7.91 -6.02 -15.34
CA ARG A 16 6.85 -5.73 -16.33
C ARG A 16 5.45 -5.98 -15.80
N ALA A 17 5.29 -6.85 -14.80
CA ALA A 17 4.00 -7.15 -14.20
C ALA A 17 3.49 -6.03 -13.28
N PHE A 18 4.33 -5.07 -12.87
CA PHE A 18 3.94 -3.98 -12.00
C PHE A 18 3.67 -2.68 -12.77
N VAL A 19 2.54 -2.05 -12.45
CA VAL A 19 2.15 -0.75 -12.99
C VAL A 19 1.80 0.20 -11.84
N PRO A 20 2.66 1.18 -11.52
CA PRO A 20 2.35 2.23 -10.56
C PRO A 20 1.12 3.03 -11.00
N SER A 21 0.11 3.08 -10.14
CA SER A 21 -1.18 3.71 -10.46
C SER A 21 -1.29 5.14 -9.91
N ARG A 22 -1.93 6.01 -10.69
CA ARG A 22 -2.31 7.38 -10.31
C ARG A 22 -3.81 7.54 -10.03
N LEU A 23 -4.55 6.44 -9.88
CA LEU A 23 -6.02 6.48 -9.71
C LEU A 23 -6.48 7.24 -8.46
N GLU A 24 -5.60 7.37 -7.47
CA GLU A 24 -5.82 8.07 -6.19
C GLU A 24 -4.97 9.35 -6.08
N ASP A 25 -4.47 9.86 -7.20
CA ASP A 25 -3.71 11.11 -7.23
C ASP A 25 -4.60 12.28 -6.75
N PRO A 26 -4.20 13.02 -5.70
CA PRO A 26 -5.00 14.12 -5.16
C PRO A 26 -5.19 15.28 -6.15
N ASP A 27 -4.32 15.40 -7.16
CA ASP A 27 -4.50 16.41 -8.23
C ASP A 27 -5.57 15.99 -9.24
N LEU A 28 -5.88 14.69 -9.32
CA LEU A 28 -6.91 14.12 -10.21
C LEU A 28 -8.23 13.84 -9.47
N VAL A 29 -8.17 13.68 -8.15
CA VAL A 29 -9.30 13.26 -7.32
C VAL A 29 -9.42 14.16 -6.11
N ALA A 30 -10.46 14.99 -6.11
CA ALA A 30 -10.76 15.86 -4.98
C ALA A 30 -11.31 15.06 -3.78
N GLY A 31 -10.88 15.45 -2.58
CA GLY A 31 -11.38 14.90 -1.32
C GLY A 31 -10.72 13.58 -0.90
N ALA A 32 -11.28 12.95 0.13
CA ALA A 32 -10.80 11.67 0.62
C ALA A 32 -11.04 10.55 -0.40
N THR A 33 -10.03 9.71 -0.61
CA THR A 33 -10.14 8.50 -1.42
C THR A 33 -10.55 7.31 -0.55
N TYR A 34 -11.41 6.46 -1.08
CA TYR A 34 -11.85 5.23 -0.42
C TYR A 34 -11.62 4.04 -1.33
N SER A 35 -11.15 2.93 -0.76
CA SER A 35 -10.80 1.71 -1.49
C SER A 35 -11.94 1.20 -2.38
N ILE A 36 -13.20 1.34 -1.93
CA ILE A 36 -14.38 0.97 -2.72
C ILE A 36 -14.53 1.82 -4.00
N ASP A 37 -14.22 3.11 -3.94
CA ASP A 37 -14.31 3.98 -5.11
C ASP A 37 -13.19 3.68 -6.10
N THR A 38 -11.99 3.36 -5.61
CA THR A 38 -10.86 2.90 -6.43
C THR A 38 -11.16 1.59 -7.13
N VAL A 39 -11.70 0.59 -6.41
CA VAL A 39 -12.12 -0.70 -6.99
C VAL A 39 -13.15 -0.50 -8.09
N ARG A 40 -14.16 0.35 -7.87
CA ARG A 40 -15.18 0.63 -8.89
C ARG A 40 -14.61 1.29 -10.13
N ARG A 41 -13.67 2.22 -9.96
CA ARG A 41 -12.97 2.84 -11.10
C ARG A 41 -12.17 1.81 -11.89
N LEU A 42 -11.45 0.91 -11.22
CA LEU A 42 -10.73 -0.20 -11.85
C LEU A 42 -11.69 -1.13 -12.59
N ARG A 43 -12.78 -1.58 -11.95
CA ARG A 43 -13.77 -2.46 -12.56
C ARG A 43 -14.37 -1.90 -13.85
N ARG A 44 -14.57 -0.58 -13.94
CA ARG A 44 -15.05 0.06 -15.18
C ARG A 44 -14.02 0.08 -16.30
N ALA A 45 -12.73 0.02 -15.97
CA ALA A 45 -11.64 0.01 -16.94
C ALA A 45 -11.25 -1.41 -17.38
N LEU A 46 -11.66 -2.43 -16.63
CA LEU A 46 -11.38 -3.83 -16.90
C LEU A 46 -12.42 -4.46 -17.83
N GLY A 47 -12.01 -5.49 -18.56
CA GLY A 47 -12.89 -6.28 -19.42
C GLY A 47 -13.89 -7.14 -18.63
N PRO A 48 -15.00 -7.58 -19.25
CA PRO A 48 -16.04 -8.36 -18.57
C PRO A 48 -15.56 -9.69 -17.96
N SER A 49 -14.48 -10.26 -18.50
CA SER A 49 -13.90 -11.53 -18.05
C SER A 49 -12.74 -11.35 -17.07
N ASP A 50 -12.33 -10.12 -16.77
CA ASP A 50 -11.18 -9.86 -15.91
C ASP A 50 -11.54 -10.07 -14.44
N ARG A 51 -10.62 -10.71 -13.72
CA ARG A 51 -10.71 -10.90 -12.26
C ARG A 51 -9.89 -9.83 -11.55
N LEU A 52 -10.50 -9.18 -10.56
CA LEU A 52 -9.85 -8.18 -9.74
C LEU A 52 -9.56 -8.74 -8.35
N PHE A 53 -8.29 -8.73 -8.00
CA PHE A 53 -7.80 -9.14 -6.69
C PHE A 53 -7.33 -7.90 -5.91
N PHE A 54 -7.62 -7.86 -4.61
CA PHE A 54 -7.19 -6.82 -3.70
C PHE A 54 -6.12 -7.39 -2.77
N LEU A 55 -4.86 -7.08 -3.04
CA LEU A 55 -3.73 -7.44 -2.18
C LEU A 55 -3.66 -6.52 -0.97
N ILE A 56 -3.64 -7.09 0.23
CA ILE A 56 -3.58 -6.34 1.49
C ILE A 56 -2.79 -7.12 2.56
N GLY A 57 -2.15 -6.40 3.48
CA GLY A 57 -1.54 -7.03 4.65
C GLY A 57 -2.57 -7.47 5.69
N ALA A 58 -2.26 -8.54 6.41
CA ALA A 58 -3.07 -9.05 7.52
C ALA A 58 -3.51 -7.96 8.52
N ASP A 59 -2.60 -7.08 8.93
CA ASP A 59 -2.88 -6.03 9.93
C ASP A 59 -4.00 -5.09 9.46
N ALA A 60 -3.95 -4.63 8.21
CA ALA A 60 -4.98 -3.76 7.65
C ALA A 60 -6.29 -4.53 7.37
N PHE A 61 -6.20 -5.83 7.09
CA PHE A 61 -7.38 -6.66 6.85
C PHE A 61 -8.20 -6.93 8.11
N LEU A 62 -7.59 -6.96 9.30
CA LEU A 62 -8.32 -7.09 10.57
C LEU A 62 -9.34 -5.95 10.78
N ASP A 63 -8.99 -4.75 10.33
CA ASP A 63 -9.82 -3.56 10.44
C ASP A 63 -10.70 -3.30 9.21
N ILE A 64 -10.70 -4.19 8.20
CA ILE A 64 -11.44 -4.00 6.93
C ILE A 64 -12.92 -3.70 7.15
N ALA A 65 -13.49 -4.24 8.22
CA ALA A 65 -14.89 -4.12 8.54
C ALA A 65 -15.29 -2.72 9.06
N THR A 66 -14.30 -1.84 9.29
CA THR A 66 -14.47 -0.42 9.63
C THR A 66 -14.39 0.48 8.39
N TRP A 67 -13.94 -0.06 7.24
CA TRP A 67 -13.74 0.73 6.03
C TRP A 67 -15.08 1.16 5.42
N ARG A 68 -15.08 2.33 4.79
CA ARG A 68 -16.25 2.82 4.07
C ARG A 68 -16.65 1.82 2.97
N GLY A 69 -17.88 1.33 3.06
CA GLY A 69 -18.42 0.40 2.07
C GLY A 69 -17.84 -1.02 2.15
N ALA A 70 -17.31 -1.45 3.31
CA ALA A 70 -16.72 -2.78 3.50
C ALA A 70 -17.61 -3.94 2.99
N ASP A 71 -18.92 -3.90 3.24
CA ASP A 71 -19.87 -4.91 2.77
C ASP A 71 -19.94 -5.02 1.24
N VAL A 72 -19.75 -3.90 0.54
CA VAL A 72 -19.76 -3.87 -0.92
C VAL A 72 -18.38 -4.24 -1.44
N LEU A 73 -17.32 -3.70 -0.83
CA LEU A 73 -15.93 -4.00 -1.20
C LEU A 73 -15.66 -5.50 -1.15
N THR A 74 -16.08 -6.19 -0.08
CA THR A 74 -15.95 -7.65 0.07
C THR A 74 -16.69 -8.48 -0.98
N ARG A 75 -17.62 -7.89 -1.73
CA ARG A 75 -18.34 -8.54 -2.84
C ARG A 75 -17.76 -8.17 -4.20
N GLU A 76 -17.11 -7.01 -4.33
CA GLU A 76 -16.59 -6.51 -5.61
C GLU A 76 -15.19 -7.06 -5.94
N VAL A 77 -14.44 -7.59 -4.97
CA VAL A 77 -13.08 -8.12 -5.16
C VAL A 77 -12.84 -9.43 -4.40
N GLU A 78 -11.86 -10.19 -4.86
CA GLU A 78 -11.25 -11.27 -4.09
C GLU A 78 -10.05 -10.73 -3.32
N PHE A 79 -9.93 -11.00 -2.02
CA PHE A 79 -8.81 -10.52 -1.24
C PHE A 79 -7.66 -11.52 -1.26
N VAL A 80 -6.46 -11.00 -1.52
CA VAL A 80 -5.20 -11.72 -1.29
C VAL A 80 -4.59 -11.12 -0.04
N VAL A 81 -4.55 -11.89 1.04
CA VAL A 81 -4.07 -11.41 2.34
C VAL A 81 -2.66 -11.94 2.57
N ALA A 82 -1.69 -11.03 2.52
CA ALA A 82 -0.32 -11.32 2.89
C ALA A 82 -0.23 -11.45 4.42
N SER A 83 0.01 -12.68 4.89
CA SER A 83 -0.03 -13.02 6.31
C SER A 83 1.26 -12.67 7.03
N ARG A 84 1.13 -12.17 8.26
CA ARG A 84 2.23 -12.05 9.23
C ARG A 84 2.07 -13.12 10.31
N PRO A 85 3.15 -13.51 11.00
CA PRO A 85 3.05 -14.37 12.18
C PRO A 85 2.02 -13.80 13.16
N GLY A 86 1.04 -14.61 13.57
CA GLY A 86 -0.04 -14.20 14.48
C GLY A 86 -1.37 -13.81 13.82
N PHE A 87 -1.47 -13.79 12.48
CA PHE A 87 -2.75 -13.59 11.81
C PHE A 87 -3.68 -14.81 11.97
N SER A 88 -4.90 -14.57 12.44
CA SER A 88 -5.93 -15.60 12.60
C SER A 88 -7.21 -15.19 11.88
N LEU A 89 -7.67 -16.05 10.95
CA LEU A 89 -8.99 -15.89 10.31
C LEU A 89 -10.13 -15.88 11.33
N ALA A 90 -9.94 -16.51 12.49
CA ALA A 90 -10.93 -16.53 13.57
C ALA A 90 -11.11 -15.15 14.23
N ALA A 91 -10.14 -14.24 14.10
CA ALA A 91 -10.25 -12.87 14.61
C ALA A 91 -11.07 -11.95 13.69
N LEU A 92 -11.37 -12.38 12.46
CA LEU A 92 -12.16 -11.59 11.53
C LEU A 92 -13.63 -11.57 11.92
N PRO A 93 -14.32 -10.41 11.78
CA PRO A 93 -15.76 -10.35 11.93
C PRO A 93 -16.45 -11.31 10.95
N GLU A 94 -17.47 -12.03 11.42
CA GLU A 94 -18.24 -13.03 10.66
C GLU A 94 -18.71 -12.49 9.30
N ARG A 95 -19.24 -11.26 9.28
CA ARG A 95 -19.70 -10.58 8.06
C ARG A 95 -18.65 -10.46 6.94
N VAL A 96 -17.37 -10.42 7.29
CA VAL A 96 -16.25 -10.37 6.33
C VAL A 96 -15.83 -11.79 5.96
N ARG A 97 -15.70 -12.66 6.97
CA ARG A 97 -15.26 -14.04 6.82
C ARG A 97 -16.12 -14.83 5.83
N ASP A 98 -17.44 -14.65 5.90
CA ASP A 98 -18.38 -15.44 5.08
C ASP A 98 -18.53 -14.91 3.65
N ARG A 99 -18.06 -13.69 3.39
CA ARG A 99 -18.28 -12.98 2.11
C ARG A 99 -17.01 -12.82 1.28
N ALA A 100 -15.86 -12.70 1.94
CA ALA A 100 -14.61 -12.49 1.27
C ALA A 100 -14.03 -13.83 0.78
N MET A 101 -13.73 -13.91 -0.51
CA MET A 101 -12.82 -14.94 -1.01
C MET A 101 -11.40 -14.57 -0.58
N LEU A 102 -10.75 -15.42 0.20
CA LEU A 102 -9.44 -15.14 0.81
C LEU A 102 -8.35 -16.07 0.29
N HIS A 103 -7.30 -15.49 -0.26
CA HIS A 103 -6.07 -16.19 -0.61
C HIS A 103 -4.99 -15.80 0.39
N LEU A 104 -4.50 -16.75 1.20
CA LEU A 104 -3.44 -16.48 2.17
C LEU A 104 -2.07 -16.70 1.53
N LEU A 105 -1.18 -15.72 1.66
CA LEU A 105 0.23 -15.86 1.32
C LEU A 105 1.04 -16.06 2.62
N PRO A 106 1.37 -17.31 3.00
CA PRO A 106 2.21 -17.58 4.16
C PRO A 106 3.67 -17.17 3.90
N GLY A 107 4.35 -16.68 4.92
CA GLY A 107 5.81 -16.51 4.89
C GLY A 107 6.33 -15.25 4.18
N VAL A 108 5.47 -14.33 3.76
CA VAL A 108 5.90 -13.01 3.28
C VAL A 108 6.20 -12.13 4.50
N SER A 109 7.42 -12.23 5.01
CA SER A 109 7.90 -11.40 6.12
C SER A 109 9.18 -10.70 5.72
N GLU A 110 9.05 -9.51 5.13
CA GLU A 110 10.17 -8.59 5.03
C GLU A 110 10.45 -7.97 6.40
N ARG A 111 11.72 -8.01 6.83
CA ARG A 111 12.16 -7.42 8.11
C ARG A 111 12.23 -5.90 8.07
N ILE A 112 11.97 -5.29 6.91
CA ILE A 112 12.14 -3.86 6.69
C ILE A 112 10.78 -3.16 6.82
N SER A 113 10.77 -2.05 7.56
CA SER A 113 9.59 -1.19 7.69
C SER A 113 9.86 0.22 7.17
N ALA A 114 8.82 0.90 6.68
CA ALA A 114 8.95 2.29 6.27
C ALA A 114 9.40 3.21 7.43
N THR A 115 9.05 2.87 8.68
CA THR A 115 9.51 3.57 9.88
C THR A 115 11.03 3.45 10.05
N GLU A 116 11.58 2.27 9.82
CA GLU A 116 13.02 2.03 9.86
C GLU A 116 13.75 2.76 8.73
N VAL A 117 13.25 2.71 7.50
CA VAL A 117 13.81 3.46 6.36
C VAL A 117 13.87 4.96 6.66
N ARG A 118 12.78 5.56 7.17
CA ARG A 118 12.76 6.98 7.54
C ARG A 118 13.70 7.30 8.71
N ARG A 119 13.91 6.37 9.64
CA ARG A 119 14.90 6.53 10.73
C ARG A 119 16.32 6.52 10.16
N ALA A 120 16.65 5.54 9.33
CA ALA A 120 17.96 5.44 8.68
C ALA A 120 18.28 6.70 7.86
N ALA A 121 17.31 7.18 7.06
CA ALA A 121 17.45 8.41 6.28
C ALA A 121 17.72 9.65 7.16
N ARG A 122 17.00 9.79 8.29
CA ARG A 122 17.22 10.89 9.26
C ARG A 122 18.61 10.86 9.87
N SER A 123 19.12 9.66 10.17
CA SER A 123 20.42 9.44 10.80
C SER A 123 21.59 9.43 9.81
N GLY A 124 21.35 9.70 8.52
CA GLY A 124 22.39 9.67 7.49
C GLY A 124 22.95 8.28 7.22
N GLN A 125 22.23 7.22 7.60
CA GLN A 125 22.61 5.85 7.33
C GLN A 125 22.40 5.51 5.84
N ARG A 126 23.16 4.52 5.37
CA ARG A 126 23.00 3.95 4.03
C ARG A 126 21.64 3.27 3.89
N LEU A 127 20.93 3.57 2.82
CA LEU A 127 19.57 3.10 2.55
C LEU A 127 19.55 1.93 1.57
N GLU A 128 20.65 1.67 0.87
CA GLU A 128 20.79 0.63 -0.16
C GLU A 128 20.65 -0.78 0.41
N ASP A 129 20.79 -0.94 1.73
CA ASP A 129 20.56 -2.20 2.44
C ASP A 129 19.07 -2.39 2.84
N LEU A 130 18.23 -1.36 2.62
CA LEU A 130 16.82 -1.33 3.03
C LEU A 130 15.84 -1.12 1.88
N VAL A 131 16.26 -0.47 0.80
CA VAL A 131 15.43 -0.17 -0.37
C VAL A 131 16.23 -0.33 -1.65
N ASP A 132 15.52 -0.41 -2.77
CA ASP A 132 16.15 -0.40 -4.09
C ASP A 132 17.13 0.80 -4.26
N PRO A 133 18.32 0.60 -4.87
CA PRO A 133 19.32 1.65 -5.03
C PRO A 133 18.81 2.91 -5.74
N ALA A 134 17.91 2.77 -6.72
CA ALA A 134 17.33 3.92 -7.41
C ALA A 134 16.39 4.71 -6.49
N VAL A 135 15.67 4.03 -5.60
CA VAL A 135 14.85 4.68 -4.57
C VAL A 135 15.72 5.38 -3.53
N ALA A 136 16.82 4.75 -3.09
CA ALA A 136 17.79 5.38 -2.19
C ALA A 136 18.36 6.67 -2.79
N ALA A 137 18.83 6.61 -4.05
CA ALA A 137 19.33 7.78 -4.78
C ALA A 137 18.28 8.90 -4.89
N TYR A 138 17.02 8.56 -5.15
CA TYR A 138 15.92 9.51 -5.18
C TYR A 138 15.71 10.19 -3.81
N ILE A 139 15.65 9.39 -2.73
CA ILE A 139 15.51 9.92 -1.35
C ILE A 139 16.65 10.90 -1.02
N TYR A 140 17.89 10.56 -1.38
CA TYR A 140 19.05 11.42 -1.15
C TYR A 140 19.00 12.70 -1.98
N GLY A 141 18.74 12.59 -3.27
CA GLY A 141 18.70 13.73 -4.20
C GLY A 141 17.57 14.71 -3.88
N ALA A 142 16.40 14.20 -3.50
CA ALA A 142 15.25 15.01 -3.11
C ALA A 142 15.29 15.46 -1.63
N GLY A 143 16.30 15.04 -0.86
CA GLY A 143 16.44 15.41 0.55
C GLY A 143 15.31 14.92 1.45
N LEU A 144 14.61 13.86 1.06
CA LEU A 144 13.42 13.36 1.77
C LEU A 144 13.77 12.81 3.14
N TYR A 145 12.87 13.03 4.09
CA TYR A 145 12.96 12.52 5.47
C TYR A 145 14.15 13.05 6.26
N ARG A 146 14.88 14.06 5.79
CA ARG A 146 15.94 14.71 6.58
C ARG A 146 15.33 15.58 7.69
N ALA A 147 16.06 15.76 8.79
CA ALA A 147 15.61 16.57 9.93
C ALA A 147 15.15 17.98 9.53
N GLU A 148 15.80 18.58 8.53
CA GLU A 148 15.45 19.91 8.01
C GLU A 148 14.18 19.92 7.15
N SER A 149 13.85 18.83 6.45
CA SER A 149 12.65 18.71 5.61
C SER A 149 11.34 18.53 6.39
N CYS A 150 11.41 18.06 7.64
CA CYS A 150 10.24 17.85 8.50
C CYS A 150 9.53 19.16 8.89
N ALA A 151 10.22 20.30 8.86
CA ALA A 151 9.62 21.60 9.16
C ALA A 151 8.66 22.09 8.05
N GLN A 152 8.72 21.49 6.85
CA GLN A 152 7.98 21.95 5.67
C GLN A 152 6.99 20.90 5.11
N HIS A 153 6.89 19.71 5.71
CA HIS A 153 6.04 18.62 5.22
C HIS A 153 4.99 18.18 6.24
N PRO A 154 3.68 18.17 5.88
CA PRO A 154 2.58 17.91 6.82
C PRO A 154 2.47 16.45 7.31
N CYS A 155 3.37 15.55 6.88
CA CYS A 155 3.36 14.14 7.27
C CYS A 155 4.06 13.86 8.61
N ALA A 156 4.61 14.88 9.27
CA ALA A 156 5.26 14.77 10.58
C ALA A 156 4.28 15.14 11.71
N ARG A 157 3.33 14.25 12.01
CA ARG A 157 2.72 14.19 13.34
C ARG A 157 2.69 12.74 13.81
N PRO A 158 2.97 12.50 15.11
CA PRO A 158 3.07 11.16 15.69
C PRO A 158 1.74 10.40 15.61
#